data_AF-A0AA43CE66-F1
#
_entry.id   AF-A0AA43CE66-F1
#
_cell.length_a   1.000
_cell.length_b   1.000
_cell.length_c   1.000
_cell.angle_alpha   90.00
_cell.angle_beta   90.00
_cell.angle_gamma   90.00
#
_symmetry.space_group_name_H-M   'P 1'
#
loop_
_entity.id
_entity.type
_entity.pdbx_description
1 polymer ?
#
loop_
_entity_poly.entity_id
_entity_poly.type
_entity_poly.pdbx_seq_one_letter_code
_entity_poly.pdbx_strand_id
1 'polypeptide(L)'
;MNKLSKLYIIGIDAAAIAAAIAMPHEGLVERTPALFTLIALAALTGARSVQIPRLNLKLTPGDVFTFCALPIVGPLGAVLVAFASTLSAVAPGKKRPKPMQVAFNLGALPLSAAAAAVVWQILPAAGSTGMTGGLLALLVAAAAFLIVNGLLVGLMLRLHNKTAFFPFWARAISLSFGPTLLSLLAAVGLAAFIEITGPVGLALGLFVSAELVRAFRAREGLMDDAATS
;
A
#
# COMPACT_ATOMS: atom_id res chain seq x y z
N MET A 1 5.46 -22.20 -14.03
CA MET A 1 4.20 -21.41 -14.00
C MET A 1 3.48 -21.60 -15.33
N ASN A 2 2.16 -21.81 -15.34
CA ASN A 2 1.41 -22.07 -16.57
C ASN A 2 1.25 -20.79 -17.43
N LYS A 3 0.89 -20.94 -18.71
CA LYS A 3 0.69 -19.81 -19.65
C LYS A 3 -0.40 -18.84 -19.14
N LEU A 4 -1.45 -19.38 -18.53
CA LEU A 4 -2.59 -18.60 -18.01
C LEU A 4 -2.18 -17.61 -16.92
N SER A 5 -1.35 -18.01 -15.94
CA SER A 5 -0.86 -17.11 -14.91
C SER A 5 -0.03 -15.96 -15.47
N LYS A 6 0.74 -16.19 -16.55
CA LYS A 6 1.52 -15.13 -17.19
C LYS A 6 0.60 -14.09 -17.86
N LEU A 7 -0.38 -14.57 -18.63
CA LEU A 7 -1.37 -13.70 -19.26
C LEU A 7 -2.18 -12.92 -18.23
N TYR A 8 -2.52 -13.57 -17.11
CA TYR A 8 -3.23 -12.92 -16.00
C TYR A 8 -2.41 -11.77 -15.39
N ILE A 9 -1.11 -11.98 -15.12
CA ILE A 9 -0.22 -10.91 -14.61
C ILE A 9 -0.14 -9.76 -15.60
N ILE A 10 0.10 -10.04 -16.89
CA ILE A 10 0.16 -9.01 -17.93
C ILE A 10 -1.15 -8.22 -18.00
N GLY A 11 -2.29 -8.89 -17.90
CA GLY A 11 -3.60 -8.25 -17.88
C GLY A 11 -3.79 -7.32 -16.69
N ILE A 12 -3.35 -7.72 -15.49
CA ILE A 12 -3.40 -6.88 -14.29
C ILE A 12 -2.46 -5.68 -14.42
N ASP A 13 -1.24 -5.88 -14.90
CA ASP A 13 -0.27 -4.80 -15.07
C ASP A 13 -0.77 -3.77 -16.09
N ALA A 14 -1.32 -4.24 -17.21
CA ALA A 14 -1.96 -3.38 -18.21
C ALA A 14 -3.16 -2.61 -17.64
N ALA A 15 -4.02 -3.28 -16.86
CA ALA A 15 -5.15 -2.64 -16.21
C ALA A 15 -4.72 -1.60 -15.16
N ALA A 16 -3.64 -1.85 -14.42
CA ALA A 16 -3.09 -0.90 -13.46
C ALA A 16 -2.56 0.36 -14.15
N ILE A 17 -1.84 0.20 -15.26
CA ILE A 17 -1.34 1.32 -16.08
C ILE A 17 -2.52 2.10 -16.68
N ALA A 18 -3.50 1.41 -17.26
CA ALA A 18 -4.68 2.04 -17.84
C ALA A 18 -5.48 2.82 -16.77
N ALA A 19 -5.64 2.25 -15.57
CA ALA A 19 -6.30 2.90 -14.45
C ALA A 19 -5.52 4.15 -14.01
N ALA A 20 -4.18 4.10 -13.94
CA ALA A 20 -3.36 5.25 -13.61
C ALA A 20 -3.49 6.39 -14.64
N ILE A 21 -3.53 6.05 -15.93
CA ILE A 21 -3.72 7.03 -17.03
C ILE A 21 -5.11 7.66 -16.96
N ALA A 22 -6.14 6.90 -16.54
CA ALA A 22 -7.51 7.39 -16.44
C ALA A 22 -7.79 8.22 -15.16
N MET A 23 -6.85 8.29 -14.21
CA MET A 23 -7.06 9.05 -12.97
C MET A 23 -6.98 10.57 -13.23
N PRO A 24 -7.82 11.37 -12.56
CA PRO A 24 -7.74 12.82 -12.65
C PRO A 24 -6.38 13.34 -12.16
N HIS A 25 -5.84 14.31 -12.90
CA HIS A 25 -4.54 14.94 -12.66
C HIS A 25 -4.64 16.28 -11.91
N GLU A 26 -5.85 16.74 -11.60
CA GLU A 26 -6.10 18.05 -10.99
C GLU A 26 -5.36 18.21 -9.65
N GLY A 27 -4.70 19.34 -9.46
CA GLY A 27 -3.99 19.66 -8.21
C GLY A 27 -2.63 18.98 -8.02
N LEU A 28 -2.18 18.13 -8.96
CA LEU A 28 -0.94 17.37 -8.79
C LEU A 28 0.29 18.27 -8.80
N VAL A 29 0.28 19.33 -9.63
CA VAL A 29 1.41 20.26 -9.79
C VAL A 29 1.64 21.05 -8.50
N GLU A 30 0.59 21.58 -7.87
CA GLU A 30 0.73 22.32 -6.61
C GLU A 30 1.17 21.41 -5.45
N ARG A 31 0.84 20.12 -5.54
CA ARG A 31 1.12 19.10 -4.49
C ARG A 31 2.38 18.28 -4.77
N THR A 32 3.19 18.68 -5.75
CA THR A 32 4.40 17.98 -6.20
C THR A 32 5.38 17.64 -5.05
N PRO A 33 5.71 18.54 -4.11
CA PRO A 33 6.64 18.22 -3.01
C PRO A 33 6.10 17.12 -2.08
N ALA A 34 4.80 17.17 -1.78
CA ALA A 34 4.14 16.17 -0.95
C ALA A 34 4.12 14.81 -1.64
N LEU A 35 3.81 14.78 -2.94
CA LEU A 35 3.85 13.57 -3.76
C LEU A 35 5.23 12.90 -3.74
N PHE A 36 6.28 13.64 -4.07
CA PHE A 36 7.64 13.07 -4.09
C PHE A 36 8.08 12.59 -2.72
N THR A 37 7.68 13.29 -1.65
CA THR A 37 7.99 12.85 -0.29
C THR A 37 7.28 11.55 0.06
N LEU A 38 5.99 11.43 -0.27
CA LEU A 38 5.23 10.20 -0.05
C LEU A 38 5.74 9.04 -0.91
N ILE A 39 6.14 9.29 -2.16
CA ILE A 39 6.81 8.31 -3.03
C ILE A 39 8.11 7.84 -2.42
N ALA A 40 8.96 8.76 -1.95
CA ALA A 40 10.23 8.42 -1.32
C ALA A 40 10.01 7.60 -0.03
N LEU A 41 9.07 8.02 0.82
CA LEU A 41 8.67 7.29 2.02
C LEU A 41 8.20 5.88 1.70
N ALA A 42 7.28 5.73 0.73
CA ALA A 42 6.77 4.44 0.30
C ALA A 42 7.87 3.56 -0.30
N ALA A 43 8.77 4.12 -1.10
CA ALA A 43 9.91 3.39 -1.67
C ALA A 43 10.92 2.94 -0.60
N LEU A 44 11.16 3.75 0.43
CA LEU A 44 12.11 3.43 1.51
C LEU A 44 11.57 2.39 2.50
N THR A 45 10.25 2.42 2.74
CA THR A 45 9.59 1.62 3.77
C THR A 45 8.86 0.40 3.22
N GLY A 46 8.36 0.47 1.98
CA GLY A 46 7.54 -0.58 1.35
C GLY A 46 8.26 -1.93 1.28
N ALA A 47 9.60 -1.91 1.26
CA ALA A 47 10.39 -3.12 1.15
C ALA A 47 10.32 -3.95 2.44
N ARG A 48 9.86 -3.35 3.54
CA ARG A 48 9.99 -3.86 4.90
C ARG A 48 8.60 -4.13 5.46
N SER A 49 8.11 -5.33 5.20
CA SER A 49 6.98 -5.82 5.95
C SER A 49 7.40 -6.05 7.40
N VAL A 50 6.76 -5.36 8.33
CA VAL A 50 7.01 -5.55 9.76
C VAL A 50 6.07 -6.65 10.24
N GLN A 51 6.63 -7.75 10.75
CA GLN A 51 5.84 -8.76 11.44
C GLN A 51 5.68 -8.33 12.89
N ILE A 52 4.44 -8.20 13.36
CA ILE A 52 4.12 -7.94 14.76
C ILE A 52 4.01 -9.30 15.46
N PRO A 53 5.03 -9.74 16.25
CA PRO A 53 5.15 -11.14 16.67
C PRO A 53 3.99 -11.61 17.53
N ARG A 54 3.46 -10.73 18.39
CA ARG A 54 2.34 -11.06 19.29
C ARG A 54 1.00 -11.25 18.60
N LEU A 55 0.83 -10.63 17.43
CA LEU A 55 -0.45 -10.65 16.70
C LEU A 55 -0.39 -11.49 15.43
N ASN A 56 0.81 -12.01 15.06
CA ASN A 56 1.08 -12.65 13.78
C ASN A 56 0.60 -11.82 12.57
N LEU A 57 0.62 -10.50 12.71
CA LEU A 57 0.21 -9.55 11.68
C LEU A 57 1.41 -9.08 10.89
N LYS A 58 1.26 -9.02 9.58
CA LYS A 58 2.27 -8.49 8.67
C LYS A 58 1.80 -7.12 8.19
N LEU A 59 2.42 -6.06 8.69
CA LEU A 59 2.11 -4.69 8.29
C LEU A 59 3.01 -4.30 7.13
N THR A 60 2.42 -3.76 6.06
CA THR A 60 3.15 -3.18 4.93
C THR A 60 3.07 -1.66 5.04
N PRO A 61 4.16 -0.97 5.43
CA PRO A 61 4.14 0.48 5.59
C PRO A 61 3.72 1.24 4.34
N GLY A 62 3.92 0.66 3.15
CA GLY A 62 3.50 1.24 1.88
C GLY A 62 2.00 1.53 1.79
N ASP A 63 1.15 0.73 2.44
CA ASP A 63 -0.30 0.95 2.43
C ASP A 63 -0.67 2.21 3.23
N VAL A 64 0.10 2.52 4.28
CA VAL A 64 -0.04 3.77 5.07
C VAL A 64 0.13 4.97 4.16
N PHE A 65 1.21 5.01 3.39
CA PHE A 65 1.50 6.14 2.50
C PHE A 65 0.53 6.20 1.32
N THR A 66 0.07 5.05 0.83
CA THR A 66 -0.94 4.97 -0.23
C THR A 66 -2.27 5.58 0.22
N PHE A 67 -2.76 5.24 1.41
CA PHE A 67 -3.98 5.84 1.95
C PHE A 67 -3.80 7.30 2.36
N CYS A 68 -2.61 7.69 2.83
CA CYS A 68 -2.28 9.07 3.18
C CYS A 68 -2.24 9.98 1.95
N ALA A 69 -1.80 9.45 0.81
CA ALA A 69 -1.74 10.18 -0.45
C ALA A 69 -3.12 10.55 -1.01
N LEU A 70 -4.18 9.77 -0.72
CA LEU A 70 -5.54 10.07 -1.20
C LEU A 70 -6.03 11.47 -0.80
N PRO A 71 -6.06 11.85 0.49
CA PRO A 71 -6.50 13.20 0.89
C PRO A 71 -5.46 14.28 0.59
N ILE A 72 -4.16 13.96 0.66
CA ILE A 72 -3.10 14.97 0.55
C ILE A 72 -2.80 15.32 -0.90
N VAL A 73 -2.65 14.33 -1.77
CA VAL A 73 -2.18 14.51 -3.15
C VAL A 73 -3.30 14.25 -4.15
N GLY A 74 -4.24 13.39 -3.80
CA GLY A 74 -5.36 13.01 -4.64
C GLY A 74 -5.24 11.61 -5.24
N PRO A 75 -6.22 11.22 -6.07
CA PRO A 75 -6.37 9.86 -6.58
C PRO A 75 -5.15 9.30 -7.32
N LEU A 76 -4.63 10.05 -8.30
CA LEU A 76 -3.43 9.64 -9.03
C LEU A 76 -2.21 9.54 -8.13
N GLY A 77 -2.05 10.47 -7.19
CA GLY A 77 -0.96 10.45 -6.22
C GLY A 77 -0.92 9.15 -5.42
N ALA A 78 -2.07 8.67 -4.96
CA ALA A 78 -2.17 7.39 -4.25
C ALA A 78 -1.75 6.19 -5.12
N VAL A 79 -2.16 6.17 -6.39
CA VAL A 79 -1.76 5.12 -7.34
C VAL A 79 -0.24 5.12 -7.57
N LEU A 80 0.36 6.30 -7.78
CA LEU A 80 1.82 6.45 -7.96
C LEU A 80 2.60 6.03 -6.71
N VAL A 81 2.10 6.37 -5.52
CA VAL A 81 2.68 5.94 -4.24
C VAL A 81 2.61 4.41 -4.09
N ALA A 82 1.52 3.77 -4.53
CA ALA A 82 1.42 2.31 -4.56
C ALA A 82 2.43 1.67 -5.53
N PHE A 83 2.68 2.28 -6.70
CA PHE A 83 3.75 1.85 -7.60
C PHE A 83 5.13 1.95 -6.93
N ALA A 84 5.42 3.08 -6.27
CA ALA A 84 6.69 3.27 -5.57
C ALA A 84 6.87 2.25 -4.42
N SER A 85 5.81 2.01 -3.65
CA SER A 85 5.76 0.99 -2.60
C SER A 85 6.10 -0.39 -3.15
N THR A 86 5.61 -0.78 -4.33
CA THR A 86 5.90 -2.11 -4.88
C THR A 86 7.31 -2.25 -5.45
N LEU A 87 7.83 -1.19 -6.08
CA LEU A 87 9.21 -1.15 -6.57
C LEU A 87 10.24 -1.29 -5.44
N SER A 88 9.90 -0.87 -4.23
CA SER A 88 10.78 -1.08 -3.08
C SER A 88 11.14 -2.55 -2.83
N ALA A 89 10.27 -3.50 -3.24
CA ALA A 89 10.51 -4.92 -3.06
C ALA A 89 11.72 -5.42 -3.88
N VAL A 90 12.13 -4.71 -4.94
CA VAL A 90 13.32 -5.03 -5.74
C VAL A 90 14.58 -4.29 -5.31
N ALA A 91 14.53 -3.53 -4.21
CA ALA A 91 15.67 -2.75 -3.75
C ALA A 91 16.91 -3.64 -3.44
N PRO A 92 18.14 -3.15 -3.72
CA PRO A 92 19.38 -3.85 -3.38
C PRO A 92 19.47 -4.23 -1.90
N GLY A 93 20.10 -5.37 -1.60
CA GLY A 93 20.29 -5.85 -0.22
C GLY A 93 19.15 -6.68 0.37
N LYS A 94 18.15 -7.05 -0.44
CA LYS A 94 17.06 -7.97 -0.07
C LYS A 94 17.32 -9.37 -0.63
N LYS A 95 16.79 -10.42 0.03
CA LYS A 95 16.65 -11.75 -0.59
C LYS A 95 15.92 -11.57 -1.92
N ARG A 96 16.54 -12.00 -3.02
CA ARG A 96 16.02 -11.78 -4.38
C ARG A 96 14.55 -12.22 -4.44
N PRO A 97 13.59 -11.29 -4.59
CA PRO A 97 12.19 -11.66 -4.66
C PRO A 97 11.95 -12.47 -5.93
N LYS A 98 10.96 -13.36 -5.91
CA LYS A 98 10.58 -14.11 -7.11
C LYS A 98 10.11 -13.10 -8.16
N PRO A 99 10.74 -13.02 -9.36
CA PRO A 99 10.40 -12.00 -10.36
C PRO A 99 8.91 -11.94 -10.70
N MET A 100 8.25 -13.10 -10.70
CA MET A 100 6.82 -13.22 -10.98
C MET A 100 5.94 -12.63 -9.88
N GLN A 101 6.37 -12.71 -8.62
CA GLN A 101 5.66 -12.09 -7.50
C GLN A 101 5.80 -10.57 -7.56
N VAL A 102 6.98 -10.08 -7.93
CA VAL A 102 7.20 -8.64 -8.14
C VAL A 102 6.32 -8.13 -9.26
N ALA A 103 6.33 -8.78 -10.42
CA ALA A 103 5.49 -8.41 -11.56
C ALA A 103 4.01 -8.37 -11.17
N PHE A 104 3.49 -9.45 -10.57
CA PHE A 104 2.11 -9.48 -10.10
C PHE A 104 1.79 -8.34 -9.11
N ASN A 105 2.67 -8.07 -8.14
CA ASN A 105 2.44 -7.00 -7.17
C ASN A 105 2.47 -5.61 -7.81
N LEU A 106 3.33 -5.38 -8.81
CA LEU A 106 3.44 -4.13 -9.56
C LEU A 106 2.12 -3.74 -10.24
N GLY A 107 1.32 -4.69 -10.68
CA GLY A 107 -0.03 -4.40 -11.16
C GLY A 107 -1.09 -4.45 -10.06
N ALA A 108 -1.06 -5.47 -9.20
CA ALA A 108 -2.16 -5.74 -8.27
C ALA A 108 -2.34 -4.64 -7.22
N LEU A 109 -1.26 -4.12 -6.64
CA LEU A 109 -1.34 -3.09 -5.59
C LEU A 109 -1.76 -1.72 -6.16
N PRO A 110 -1.17 -1.22 -7.26
CA PRO A 110 -1.64 0.02 -7.87
C PRO A 110 -3.07 -0.07 -8.43
N LEU A 111 -3.48 -1.22 -8.96
CA LEU A 111 -4.87 -1.43 -9.37
C LEU A 111 -5.84 -1.40 -8.18
N SER A 112 -5.43 -1.97 -7.04
CA SER A 112 -6.21 -1.90 -5.79
C SER A 112 -6.25 -0.47 -5.24
N ALA A 113 -5.15 0.28 -5.34
CA ALA A 113 -5.10 1.70 -4.99
C ALA A 113 -6.00 2.52 -5.92
N ALA A 114 -6.04 2.20 -7.22
CA ALA A 114 -6.93 2.84 -8.17
C ALA A 114 -8.40 2.60 -7.83
N ALA A 115 -8.77 1.38 -7.41
CA ALA A 115 -10.13 1.10 -6.95
C ALA A 115 -10.50 1.93 -5.70
N ALA A 116 -9.59 2.06 -4.74
CA ALA A 116 -9.76 2.95 -3.59
C ALA A 116 -9.91 4.41 -4.02
N ALA A 117 -9.13 4.84 -5.02
CA ALA A 117 -9.16 6.19 -5.56
C ALA A 117 -10.48 6.51 -6.27
N VAL A 118 -11.07 5.56 -7.01
CA VAL A 118 -12.40 5.69 -7.60
C VAL A 118 -13.45 5.85 -6.52
N VAL A 119 -13.42 4.99 -5.49
CA VAL A 119 -14.34 5.07 -4.36
C VAL A 119 -14.22 6.40 -3.63
N TRP A 120 -13.00 6.89 -3.44
CA TRP A 120 -12.74 8.21 -2.87
C TRP A 120 -13.40 9.32 -3.68
N GLN A 121 -13.28 9.31 -5.02
CA GLN A 121 -13.86 10.34 -5.88
C GLN A 121 -15.39 10.36 -5.90
N ILE A 122 -16.03 9.18 -5.91
CA ILE A 122 -17.50 9.10 -6.00
C ILE A 122 -18.20 9.40 -4.67
N LEU A 123 -17.49 9.33 -3.54
CA LEU A 123 -18.09 9.59 -2.25
C LEU A 123 -18.21 11.10 -2.01
N PRO A 124 -19.43 11.63 -1.76
CA PRO A 124 -19.68 13.08 -1.60
C PRO A 124 -18.84 13.74 -0.49
N ALA A 125 -18.33 12.94 0.45
CA ALA A 125 -17.51 13.39 1.56
C ALA A 125 -16.07 13.79 1.18
N ALA A 126 -15.61 13.48 -0.05
CA ALA A 126 -14.29 13.90 -0.53
C ALA A 126 -14.12 15.43 -0.64
N GLY A 127 -15.23 16.19 -0.66
CA GLY A 127 -15.24 17.65 -0.61
C GLY A 127 -15.69 18.24 0.73
N SER A 128 -16.10 17.40 1.70
CA SER A 128 -16.50 17.91 3.02
C SER A 128 -15.25 18.21 3.85
N THR A 129 -15.05 19.46 4.22
CA THR A 129 -13.91 19.99 4.99
C THR A 129 -13.83 19.49 6.44
N GLY A 130 -14.56 18.42 6.78
CA GLY A 130 -14.62 17.85 8.12
C GLY A 130 -13.85 16.53 8.21
N MET A 131 -13.04 16.40 9.27
CA MET A 131 -12.22 15.23 9.58
C MET A 131 -13.04 13.91 9.61
N THR A 132 -14.31 13.98 10.04
CA THR A 132 -15.23 12.84 10.11
C THR A 132 -15.74 12.38 8.74
N GLY A 133 -16.02 13.31 7.83
CA GLY A 133 -16.41 13.01 6.45
C GLY A 133 -15.28 12.34 5.67
N GLY A 134 -14.06 12.85 5.84
CA GLY A 134 -12.85 12.26 5.26
C GLY A 134 -12.56 10.85 5.80
N LEU A 135 -12.77 10.59 7.10
CA LEU A 135 -12.51 9.28 7.69
C LEU A 135 -13.42 8.18 7.14
N LEU A 136 -14.72 8.44 7.00
CA LEU A 136 -15.64 7.45 6.45
C LEU A 136 -15.30 7.15 4.98
N ALA A 137 -15.02 8.18 4.17
CA ALA A 137 -14.61 7.98 2.78
C ALA A 137 -13.31 7.18 2.68
N LEU A 138 -12.33 7.44 3.56
CA LEU A 138 -11.10 6.68 3.67
C LEU A 138 -11.34 5.21 4.09
N LEU A 139 -12.25 4.95 5.02
CA LEU A 139 -12.62 3.59 5.43
C LEU A 139 -13.24 2.80 4.27
N VAL A 140 -14.15 3.40 3.51
CA VAL A 140 -14.77 2.74 2.35
C VAL A 140 -13.74 2.53 1.22
N ALA A 141 -12.86 3.51 0.98
CA ALA A 141 -11.76 3.38 0.03
C ALA A 141 -10.78 2.26 0.43
N ALA A 142 -10.43 2.15 1.71
CA ALA A 142 -9.59 1.07 2.24
C ALA A 142 -10.27 -0.31 2.13
N ALA A 143 -11.59 -0.38 2.33
CA ALA A 143 -12.35 -1.61 2.10
C ALA A 143 -12.31 -2.02 0.62
N ALA A 144 -12.46 -1.07 -0.30
CA ALA A 144 -12.35 -1.34 -1.74
C ALA A 144 -10.96 -1.83 -2.14
N PHE A 145 -9.90 -1.20 -1.60
CA PHE A 145 -8.52 -1.66 -1.74
C PHE A 145 -8.38 -3.12 -1.30
N LEU A 146 -8.84 -3.44 -0.09
CA LEU A 146 -8.73 -4.76 0.52
C LEU A 146 -9.46 -5.83 -0.30
N ILE A 147 -10.68 -5.54 -0.74
CA ILE A 147 -11.51 -6.45 -1.55
C ILE A 147 -10.83 -6.72 -2.88
N VAL A 148 -10.43 -5.68 -3.63
CA VAL A 148 -9.80 -5.82 -4.94
C VAL A 148 -8.47 -6.56 -4.82
N ASN A 149 -7.61 -6.17 -3.89
CA ASN A 149 -6.32 -6.84 -3.67
C ASN A 149 -6.54 -8.33 -3.30
N GLY A 150 -7.47 -8.60 -2.38
CA GLY A 150 -7.82 -9.96 -1.99
C GLY A 150 -8.30 -10.80 -3.17
N LEU A 151 -9.19 -10.24 -4.01
CA LEU A 151 -9.71 -10.91 -5.21
C LEU A 151 -8.56 -11.23 -6.18
N LEU A 152 -7.69 -10.27 -6.47
CA LEU A 152 -6.58 -10.44 -7.41
C LEU A 152 -5.61 -11.52 -6.94
N VAL A 153 -5.22 -11.50 -5.66
CA VAL A 153 -4.34 -12.50 -5.03
C VAL A 153 -5.00 -13.87 -4.99
N GLY A 154 -6.28 -13.94 -4.61
CA GLY A 154 -7.03 -15.19 -4.55
C GLY A 154 -7.16 -15.86 -5.91
N LEU A 155 -7.39 -15.07 -6.97
CA LEU A 155 -7.46 -15.57 -8.34
C LEU A 155 -6.10 -16.08 -8.81
N MET A 156 -5.02 -15.34 -8.53
CA MET A 156 -3.65 -15.78 -8.84
C MET A 156 -3.33 -17.12 -8.19
N LEU A 157 -3.69 -17.29 -6.92
CA LEU A 157 -3.45 -18.53 -6.18
C LEU A 157 -4.32 -19.68 -6.66
N ARG A 158 -5.58 -19.43 -7.04
CA ARG A 158 -6.44 -20.43 -7.69
C ARG A 158 -5.81 -20.93 -8.99
N LEU A 159 -5.30 -20.01 -9.83
CA LEU A 159 -4.62 -20.35 -11.08
C LEU A 159 -3.34 -21.17 -10.87
N HIS A 160 -2.68 -21.01 -9.71
CA HIS A 160 -1.45 -21.71 -9.37
C HIS A 160 -1.68 -23.08 -8.71
N ASN A 161 -2.57 -23.15 -7.72
CA ASN A 161 -2.70 -24.29 -6.80
C ASN A 161 -3.98 -25.11 -6.98
N LYS A 162 -4.88 -24.74 -7.90
CA LYS A 162 -6.21 -25.38 -8.12
C LYS A 162 -7.07 -25.50 -6.85
N THR A 163 -6.84 -24.66 -5.85
CA THR A 163 -7.62 -24.65 -4.59
C THR A 163 -8.97 -23.97 -4.78
N ALA A 164 -9.92 -24.25 -3.89
CA ALA A 164 -11.21 -23.56 -3.86
C ALA A 164 -11.00 -22.06 -3.58
N PHE A 165 -11.56 -21.20 -4.44
CA PHE A 165 -11.33 -19.76 -4.41
C PHE A 165 -11.92 -19.08 -3.18
N PHE A 166 -13.22 -19.26 -2.92
CA PHE A 166 -13.95 -18.49 -1.90
C PHE A 166 -13.43 -18.71 -0.46
N PRO A 167 -13.20 -19.96 0.02
CA PRO A 167 -12.69 -20.17 1.37
C PRO A 167 -11.30 -19.56 1.57
N PHE A 168 -10.46 -19.63 0.54
CA PHE A 168 -9.15 -19.01 0.55
C PHE A 168 -9.24 -17.48 0.57
N TRP A 169 -10.06 -16.90 -0.30
CA TRP A 169 -10.27 -15.46 -0.41
C TRP A 169 -10.81 -14.84 0.88
N ALA A 170 -11.85 -15.45 1.47
CA ALA A 170 -12.43 -14.98 2.74
C ALA A 170 -11.40 -15.00 3.87
N ARG A 171 -10.56 -16.06 3.93
CA ARG A 171 -9.45 -16.15 4.88
C ARG A 171 -8.36 -15.11 4.62
N ALA A 172 -8.04 -14.84 3.36
CA ALA A 172 -7.06 -13.82 3.01
C ALA A 172 -7.52 -12.41 3.42
N ILE A 173 -8.81 -12.11 3.22
CA ILE A 173 -9.42 -10.86 3.68
C ILE A 173 -9.38 -10.74 5.19
N SER A 174 -9.82 -11.78 5.92
CA SER A 174 -9.84 -11.71 7.39
C SER A 174 -8.46 -11.51 8.00
N LEU A 175 -7.43 -12.13 7.42
CA LEU A 175 -6.03 -11.93 7.83
C LEU A 175 -5.48 -10.55 7.46
N SER A 176 -5.94 -9.96 6.37
CA SER A 176 -5.47 -8.66 5.88
C SER A 176 -6.25 -7.48 6.44
N PHE A 177 -7.43 -7.73 7.03
CA PHE A 177 -8.30 -6.69 7.60
C PHE A 177 -7.60 -5.90 8.71
N GLY A 178 -7.03 -6.59 9.71
CA GLY A 178 -6.33 -5.94 10.83
C GLY A 178 -5.16 -5.04 10.38
N PRO A 179 -4.21 -5.54 9.58
CA PRO A 179 -3.12 -4.72 9.03
C PRO A 179 -3.59 -3.53 8.20
N THR A 180 -4.66 -3.71 7.40
CA THR A 180 -5.22 -2.63 6.57
C THR A 180 -5.84 -1.54 7.44
N LEU A 181 -6.61 -1.92 8.46
CA LEU A 181 -7.19 -0.98 9.41
C LEU A 181 -6.11 -0.21 10.18
N LEU A 182 -5.06 -0.89 10.64
CA LEU A 182 -3.93 -0.23 11.30
C LEU A 182 -3.22 0.75 10.37
N SER A 183 -3.03 0.36 9.10
CA SER A 183 -2.39 1.22 8.09
C SER A 183 -3.23 2.46 7.80
N LEU A 184 -4.55 2.31 7.74
CA LEU A 184 -5.50 3.40 7.56
C LEU A 184 -5.46 4.38 8.75
N LEU A 185 -5.48 3.88 9.98
CA LEU A 185 -5.40 4.74 11.17
C LEU A 185 -4.09 5.52 11.21
N ALA A 186 -2.98 4.87 10.86
CA ALA A 186 -1.68 5.53 10.72
C ALA A 186 -1.70 6.58 9.60
N ALA A 187 -2.35 6.30 8.48
CA ALA A 187 -2.49 7.23 7.36
C ALA A 187 -3.30 8.47 7.72
N VAL A 188 -4.40 8.30 8.46
CA VAL A 188 -5.23 9.40 8.97
C VAL A 188 -4.46 10.25 9.97
N GLY A 189 -3.76 9.61 10.92
CA GLY A 189 -2.92 10.33 11.88
C GLY A 189 -1.81 11.12 11.20
N LEU A 190 -1.16 10.52 10.20
CA LEU A 190 -0.13 11.19 9.41
C LEU A 190 -0.71 12.36 8.59
N ALA A 191 -1.86 12.17 7.95
CA ALA A 191 -2.53 13.23 7.19
C ALA A 191 -2.92 14.42 8.09
N ALA A 192 -3.52 14.15 9.25
CA ALA A 192 -3.85 15.18 10.24
C ALA A 192 -2.59 15.91 10.75
N PHE A 193 -1.50 15.17 10.98
CA PHE A 193 -0.23 15.76 11.39
C PHE A 193 0.36 16.68 10.32
N ILE A 194 0.32 16.29 9.05
CA ILE A 194 0.77 17.10 7.91
C ILE A 194 -0.12 18.34 7.74
N GLU A 195 -1.42 18.23 7.97
CA GLU A 195 -2.34 19.36 7.93
C GLU A 195 -1.98 20.41 9.00
N ILE A 196 -1.64 19.97 10.22
CA ILE A 196 -1.26 20.85 11.34
C ILE A 196 0.13 21.49 11.13
N THR A 197 1.11 20.72 10.64
CA THR A 197 2.53 21.11 10.62
C THR A 197 3.02 21.54 9.23
N GLY A 198 2.19 21.39 8.20
CA GLY A 198 2.55 21.64 6.81
C GLY A 198 3.68 20.73 6.31
N PRO A 199 4.54 21.22 5.41
CA PRO A 199 5.65 20.44 4.84
C PRO A 199 6.65 19.89 5.87
N VAL A 200 6.77 20.52 7.05
CA VAL A 200 7.65 20.04 8.12
C VAL A 200 7.19 18.69 8.65
N GLY A 201 5.88 18.43 8.66
CA GLY A 201 5.33 17.15 9.07
C GLY A 201 5.81 15.98 8.22
N LEU A 202 6.00 16.21 6.92
CA LEU A 202 6.53 15.22 5.99
C LEU A 202 8.00 14.88 6.30
N ALA A 203 8.82 15.88 6.62
CA ALA A 203 10.22 15.68 7.00
C ALA A 203 10.35 14.90 8.32
N LEU A 204 9.48 15.20 9.30
CA LEU A 204 9.42 14.45 10.55
C LEU A 204 8.93 13.01 10.32
N GLY A 205 7.98 12.80 9.41
CA GLY A 205 7.54 11.46 8.99
C GLY A 205 8.68 10.63 8.40
N LEU A 206 9.56 11.23 7.58
CA LEU A 206 10.79 10.62 7.06
C LEU A 206 11.74 10.22 8.20
N PHE A 207 11.97 11.12 9.15
CA PHE A 207 12.84 10.87 10.30
C PHE A 207 12.31 9.71 11.16
N VAL A 208 11.03 9.75 11.56
CA VAL A 208 10.40 8.69 12.35
C VAL A 208 10.43 7.36 11.61
N SER A 209 10.13 7.36 10.30
CA SER A 209 10.19 6.15 9.48
C SER A 209 11.61 5.57 9.41
N ALA A 210 12.63 6.42 9.30
CA ALA A 210 14.03 6.02 9.30
C ALA A 210 14.48 5.45 10.65
N GLU A 211 14.07 6.05 11.76
CA GLU A 211 14.40 5.57 13.11
C GLU A 211 13.69 4.26 13.44
N LEU A 212 12.40 4.12 13.09
CA LEU A 212 11.70 2.83 13.19
C LEU A 212 12.44 1.76 12.40
N VAL A 213 12.85 2.08 11.17
CA VAL A 213 13.66 1.23 10.30
C VAL A 213 14.98 0.80 10.95
N ARG A 214 15.68 1.71 11.64
CA ARG A 214 16.92 1.42 12.36
C ARG A 214 16.66 0.53 13.56
N ALA A 215 15.65 0.85 14.37
CA ALA A 215 15.27 0.07 15.55
C ALA A 215 14.87 -1.36 15.19
N PHE A 216 14.14 -1.56 14.08
CA PHE A 216 13.80 -2.90 13.58
C PHE A 216 15.04 -3.69 13.15
N ARG A 217 15.98 -3.07 12.44
CA ARG A 217 17.24 -3.74 12.04
C ARG A 217 18.07 -4.17 13.24
N ALA A 218 18.15 -3.32 14.26
CA ALA A 218 18.87 -3.64 15.49
C ALA A 218 18.26 -4.86 16.20
N ARG A 219 16.93 -4.98 16.19
CA ARG A 219 16.24 -6.16 16.76
C ARG A 219 16.42 -7.43 15.94
N GLU A 220 16.36 -7.35 14.61
CA GLU A 220 16.57 -8.52 13.74
C GLU A 220 17.97 -9.13 13.96
N GLY A 221 19.02 -8.29 14.04
CA GLY A 221 20.38 -8.77 14.32
C GLY A 221 20.49 -9.51 15.65
N LEU A 222 19.84 -9.02 16.71
CA LEU A 222 19.84 -9.70 18.02
C LEU A 222 19.14 -11.06 17.99
N MET A 223 18.13 -11.26 17.13
CA MET A 223 17.44 -12.54 17.02
C MET A 223 18.24 -13.56 16.20
N ASP A 224 18.96 -13.10 15.18
CA ASP A 224 19.84 -13.96 14.38
C ASP A 224 21.02 -14.47 15.24
N ASP A 225 21.62 -13.60 16.06
CA ASP A 225 22.70 -13.99 16.98
C ASP A 225 22.23 -15.05 17.99
N ALA A 226 21.05 -14.85 18.61
CA ALA A 226 20.47 -15.77 19.58
C ALA A 226 20.05 -17.13 19.00
N ALA A 227 19.82 -17.22 17.68
CA ALA A 227 19.50 -18.48 17.02
C ALA A 227 20.76 -19.32 16.68
N THR A 228 21.95 -18.72 16.78
CA THR A 228 23.23 -19.38 16.48
C THR A 228 24.03 -19.79 17.72
N SER A 229 23.62 -19.36 18.91
CA SER A 229 24.16 -19.75 20.22
C SER A 229 23.41 -20.94 20.81
#